data_AF-A0A0D0AN01-F1
#
_entry.id   AF-A0A0D0AN01-F1
#
_cell.length_a   1.000
_cell.length_b   1.000
_cell.length_c   1.000
_cell.angle_alpha   90.00
_cell.angle_beta   90.00
_cell.angle_gamma   90.00
#
_symmetry.space_group_name_H-M   'P 1'
#
loop_
_entity.id
_entity.type
_entity.pdbx_description
1 polymer ?
#
loop_
_entity_poly.entity_id
_entity_poly.type
_entity_poly.pdbx_seq_one_letter_code
_entity_poly.pdbx_strand_id
1 'polypeptide(L)'
;MFDISSILDPIQSHIALFFNLLHRGSRTAKRRANNPQVNDRSDDSARTSGAKSHTRRSRLHRRSRARGGLSSAHELSGSQSDWTNSGAVRDREYYYDSPSNDESCCILKVENTLFKVHKLVLCRDGSAFEKKLWFQHSGTSLGSSDARPLVLRASTEKFRDLLWVLHALPPDFYLNPEDHFDESFTDSIIDFHLLSLDRLLNIAEMAHKFSFPSFETWAIHQICRFIKCSKPGKSGTYSTSSSATLISTSGGTKPDIDLEEPLESLDEGDGIYARLLLIALTCDHSSLLHYLVQKLVTKVLWYNHVPGVSLVRMLERHRHHPALATLLGVVYYRILIDMPQVGETDAGGHTIHSIESQPMFHPTINVERRMQFLAAHHKLIQTWKDICSSPPPLQSFTSSKHGSSRRTLRPHHSCNDAWRCLWRTACLQAQDRTLVKDRVRSISEDPNMVNAFHGGSSADVLGLLKKAMLQLRKLTAGTSSICLDCSLEGLEALDLLRDQLIEGLIHMFVYEQ
;
A
#
# COMPACT_ATOMS: atom_id res chain seq x y z
N MET A 1 -5.20 30.65 -20.11
CA MET A 1 -3.84 30.08 -20.12
C MET A 1 -3.59 29.62 -18.70
N PHE A 2 -3.83 28.34 -18.41
CA PHE A 2 -3.69 27.81 -17.04
C PHE A 2 -2.21 27.66 -16.71
N ASP A 3 -1.77 28.30 -15.63
CA ASP A 3 -0.39 28.22 -15.17
C ASP A 3 -0.21 26.92 -14.38
N ILE A 4 0.64 26.03 -14.90
CA ILE A 4 1.00 24.74 -14.28
C ILE A 4 1.54 24.96 -12.86
N SER A 5 2.08 26.15 -12.56
CA SER A 5 2.50 26.55 -11.21
C SER A 5 1.37 26.44 -10.16
N SER A 6 0.12 26.68 -10.54
CA SER A 6 -1.03 26.68 -9.60
C SER A 6 -1.40 25.29 -9.07
N ILE A 7 -1.08 24.23 -9.82
CA ILE A 7 -1.21 22.84 -9.35
C ILE A 7 0.00 22.47 -8.47
N LEU A 8 1.17 23.09 -8.70
CA LEU A 8 2.43 22.75 -8.04
C LEU A 8 2.67 23.50 -6.71
N ASP A 9 2.09 24.67 -6.51
CA ASP A 9 2.36 25.55 -5.35
C ASP A 9 1.91 24.99 -3.99
N PRO A 10 0.72 24.37 -3.84
CA PRO A 10 0.33 23.76 -2.56
C PRO A 10 1.18 22.53 -2.22
N ILE A 11 1.68 21.84 -3.24
CA ILE A 11 2.31 20.52 -3.15
C ILE A 11 3.79 20.63 -2.72
N GLN A 12 4.49 21.71 -3.13
CA GLN A 12 5.91 21.90 -2.80
C GLN A 12 6.22 21.97 -1.30
N SER A 13 5.25 22.40 -0.47
CA SER A 13 5.43 22.48 0.99
C SER A 13 5.42 21.11 1.71
N HIS A 14 4.74 20.10 1.15
CA HIS A 14 4.61 18.76 1.72
C HIS A 14 5.71 17.79 1.26
N ILE A 15 6.31 18.06 0.10
CA ILE A 15 7.31 17.23 -0.58
C ILE A 15 8.62 17.05 0.24
N ALA A 16 9.03 18.05 1.03
CA ALA A 16 10.30 18.00 1.78
C ALA A 16 10.33 16.94 2.90
N LEU A 17 9.18 16.50 3.42
CA LEU A 17 9.09 15.45 4.43
C LEU A 17 9.09 14.03 3.82
N PHE A 18 8.69 13.90 2.56
CA PHE A 18 8.55 12.62 1.87
C PHE A 18 9.90 12.05 1.38
N PHE A 19 10.85 12.93 1.03
CA PHE A 19 12.14 12.55 0.44
C PHE A 19 13.10 11.80 1.38
N ASN A 20 13.01 11.98 2.70
CA ASN A 20 13.96 11.35 3.63
C ASN A 20 13.72 9.85 3.85
N LEU A 21 12.57 9.30 3.43
CA LEU A 21 12.23 7.88 3.61
C LEU A 21 12.56 7.00 2.39
N LEU A 22 12.57 7.56 1.17
CA LEU A 22 12.77 6.78 -0.07
C LEU A 22 14.24 6.58 -0.46
N HIS A 23 15.19 7.33 0.11
CA HIS A 23 16.61 7.29 -0.28
C HIS A 23 17.52 6.37 0.54
N ARG A 24 17.00 5.58 1.48
CA ARG A 24 17.84 4.65 2.30
C ARG A 24 17.85 3.18 1.85
N GLY A 25 17.19 2.84 0.74
CA GLY A 25 17.18 1.50 0.20
C GLY A 25 18.12 1.33 -1.00
N SER A 26 19.17 0.52 -0.82
CA SER A 26 19.99 -0.08 -1.88
C SER A 26 21.13 0.77 -2.47
N ARG A 27 22.31 0.68 -1.84
CA ARG A 27 23.63 0.49 -2.49
C ARG A 27 24.76 0.50 -1.45
N THR A 28 24.88 -0.56 -0.64
CA THR A 28 26.13 -0.89 0.07
C THR A 28 26.29 -2.40 0.19
N ALA A 29 26.74 -3.04 -0.88
CA ALA A 29 27.40 -4.33 -0.76
C ALA A 29 28.44 -4.47 -1.86
N LYS A 30 29.63 -4.96 -1.44
CA LYS A 30 30.75 -5.45 -2.25
C LYS A 30 31.95 -4.52 -2.40
N ARG A 31 32.74 -4.45 -1.32
CA ARG A 31 34.22 -4.49 -1.36
C ARG A 31 34.74 -5.09 -0.06
N ARG A 32 35.16 -6.36 -0.09
CA ARG A 32 36.00 -7.01 0.92
C ARG A 32 37.05 -7.86 0.19
N ALA A 33 38.30 -7.43 0.33
CA ALA A 33 39.58 -8.10 0.10
C ALA A 33 40.63 -7.03 0.49
N ASN A 34 41.77 -7.24 1.14
CA ASN A 34 42.46 -8.39 1.74
C ASN A 34 43.64 -7.78 2.56
N ASN A 35 43.88 -8.25 3.79
CA ASN A 35 45.19 -8.45 4.48
C ASN A 35 46.19 -7.27 4.70
N PRO A 36 47.31 -7.43 5.47
CA PRO A 36 47.59 -8.15 6.74
C PRO A 36 48.23 -7.27 7.85
N GLN A 37 48.44 -7.90 9.02
CA GLN A 37 49.29 -7.61 10.20
C GLN A 37 50.41 -6.54 10.11
N VAL A 38 50.74 -5.94 11.27
CA VAL A 38 52.09 -5.93 11.91
C VAL A 38 52.02 -5.19 13.27
N ASN A 39 52.51 -5.86 14.34
CA ASN A 39 53.26 -5.41 15.54
C ASN A 39 52.91 -4.10 16.28
N ASP A 40 53.22 -3.87 17.55
CA ASP A 40 53.72 -4.59 18.73
C ASP A 40 53.81 -3.47 19.80
N ARG A 41 53.82 -3.85 21.08
CA ARG A 41 54.44 -3.14 22.21
C ARG A 41 53.84 -1.85 22.85
N SER A 42 53.49 -2.08 24.12
CA SER A 42 53.95 -1.41 25.35
C SER A 42 53.37 -0.06 25.79
N ASP A 43 52.78 -0.18 26.98
CA ASP A 43 52.96 0.62 28.18
C ASP A 43 52.42 2.05 28.33
N ASP A 44 51.83 2.17 29.52
CA ASP A 44 51.82 3.29 30.45
C ASP A 44 50.60 4.21 30.57
N SER A 45 50.02 4.10 31.76
CA SER A 45 49.65 5.19 32.68
C SER A 45 48.90 6.41 32.12
N ALA A 46 47.64 6.58 32.54
CA ALA A 46 47.29 7.52 33.61
C ALA A 46 45.78 7.75 33.72
N ARG A 47 45.37 7.97 34.98
CA ARG A 47 44.09 8.52 35.43
C ARG A 47 43.66 9.73 34.60
N THR A 48 42.37 9.85 34.32
CA THR A 48 41.55 10.99 34.81
C THR A 48 40.07 10.78 34.50
N SER A 49 39.27 11.26 35.45
CA SER A 49 37.83 11.40 35.51
C SER A 49 37.15 11.88 34.23
N GLY A 50 36.19 11.10 33.73
CA GLY A 50 35.22 11.51 32.72
C GLY A 50 33.79 11.39 33.26
N ALA A 51 33.18 12.53 33.59
CA ALA A 51 31.81 12.65 34.05
C ALA A 51 30.83 12.10 33.00
N LYS A 52 30.04 11.09 33.38
CA LYS A 52 28.94 10.56 32.57
C LYS A 52 27.74 11.50 32.70
N SER A 53 27.55 12.38 31.72
CA SER A 53 26.32 13.14 31.53
C SER A 53 25.22 12.21 30.99
N HIS A 54 24.42 11.65 31.90
CA HIS A 54 23.13 11.04 31.56
C HIS A 54 22.17 12.12 31.03
N THR A 55 22.23 12.41 29.73
CA THR A 55 21.14 13.11 29.04
C THR A 55 20.03 12.11 28.75
N ARG A 56 19.23 11.87 29.80
CA ARG A 56 17.97 11.14 29.77
C ARG A 56 16.97 11.97 28.94
N ARG A 57 17.03 11.87 27.61
CA ARG A 57 15.97 12.37 26.72
C ARG A 57 14.77 11.43 26.82
N SER A 58 13.98 11.62 27.86
CA SER A 58 12.59 11.19 27.91
C SER A 58 11.82 11.92 26.80
N ARG A 59 11.79 11.33 25.61
CA ARG A 59 10.74 11.61 24.62
C ARG A 59 9.54 10.79 25.07
N LEU A 60 8.80 11.32 26.04
CA LEU A 60 7.39 11.00 26.20
C LEU A 60 6.73 11.35 24.87
N HIS A 61 6.53 10.35 24.01
CA HIS A 61 5.46 10.40 23.03
C HIS A 61 4.16 10.51 23.82
N ARG A 62 3.81 11.76 24.14
CA ARG A 62 2.46 12.18 24.42
C ARG A 62 1.70 11.89 23.13
N ARG A 63 1.29 10.61 22.96
CA ARG A 63 0.22 10.22 22.05
C ARG A 63 -0.89 11.18 22.41
N SER A 64 -1.10 12.16 21.53
CA SER A 64 -2.33 12.93 21.55
C SER A 64 -3.40 11.87 21.42
N ARG A 65 -4.02 11.53 22.55
CA ARG A 65 -5.35 10.94 22.56
C ARG A 65 -6.22 11.98 21.90
N ALA A 66 -6.19 12.03 20.57
CA ALA A 66 -7.37 12.35 19.82
C ALA A 66 -8.40 11.40 20.41
N ARG A 67 -9.27 11.95 21.26
CA ARG A 67 -10.56 11.37 21.53
C ARG A 67 -11.24 11.31 20.17
N GLY A 68 -10.86 10.34 19.33
CA GLY A 68 -11.76 9.78 18.34
C GLY A 68 -12.91 9.29 19.17
N GLY A 69 -13.97 10.10 19.21
CA GLY A 69 -15.13 9.82 20.00
C GLY A 69 -15.61 8.43 19.65
N LEU A 70 -15.48 7.51 20.59
CA LEU A 70 -16.44 6.44 20.74
C LEU A 70 -17.79 7.10 21.05
N SER A 71 -18.43 7.68 20.03
CA SER A 71 -19.85 8.03 20.04
C SER A 71 -20.74 6.78 20.02
N SER A 72 -20.20 5.60 20.31
CA SER A 72 -20.93 4.34 20.44
C SER A 72 -20.72 3.71 21.83
N ALA A 73 -20.74 4.52 22.89
CA ALA A 73 -20.91 4.03 24.27
C ALA A 73 -22.30 4.36 24.85
N HIS A 74 -23.20 5.01 24.09
CA HIS A 74 -24.53 5.44 24.54
C HIS A 74 -25.72 4.65 23.96
N GLU A 75 -25.51 3.60 23.15
CA GLU A 75 -26.60 2.78 22.56
C GLU A 75 -26.93 1.50 23.35
N LEU A 76 -26.98 1.54 24.68
CA LEU A 76 -27.36 0.38 25.51
C LEU A 76 -28.68 0.54 26.27
N SER A 77 -29.51 1.52 25.91
CA SER A 77 -30.90 1.60 26.38
C SER A 77 -31.92 1.19 25.30
N GLY A 78 -31.53 0.28 24.41
CA GLY A 78 -32.47 -0.43 23.54
C GLY A 78 -33.10 -1.56 24.33
N SER A 79 -34.42 -1.52 24.48
CA SER A 79 -35.31 -2.59 24.97
C SER A 79 -34.63 -3.96 25.02
N GLN A 80 -34.30 -4.42 26.23
CA GLN A 80 -33.92 -5.81 26.50
C GLN A 80 -35.13 -6.68 26.14
N SER A 81 -35.25 -7.05 24.86
CA SER A 81 -36.08 -8.18 24.48
C SER A 81 -35.58 -9.41 25.23
N ASP A 82 -36.51 -10.25 25.66
CA ASP A 82 -36.28 -11.41 26.51
C ASP A 82 -35.45 -12.47 25.74
N TRP A 83 -34.13 -12.27 25.68
CA TRP A 83 -33.18 -13.20 25.06
C TRP A 83 -33.00 -14.41 25.98
N THR A 84 -34.00 -15.29 26.04
CA THR A 84 -33.83 -16.59 26.70
C THR A 84 -32.65 -17.31 26.04
N ASN A 85 -31.58 -17.55 26.81
CA ASN A 85 -30.29 -18.09 26.35
C ASN A 85 -30.32 -19.55 25.86
N SER A 86 -31.50 -20.11 25.58
CA SER A 86 -31.79 -21.54 25.39
C SER A 86 -31.22 -22.18 24.12
N GLY A 87 -30.24 -21.57 23.46
CA GLY A 87 -29.64 -22.10 22.22
C GLY A 87 -28.16 -21.79 22.03
N ALA A 88 -27.48 -21.19 23.01
CA ALA A 88 -26.08 -20.86 22.87
C ALA A 88 -25.20 -22.11 22.95
N VAL A 89 -24.27 -22.24 22.02
CA VAL A 89 -23.33 -23.37 21.93
C VAL A 89 -22.06 -23.03 22.71
N ARG A 90 -21.60 -23.93 23.57
CA ARG A 90 -20.32 -23.77 24.28
C ARG A 90 -19.15 -23.98 23.31
N ASP A 91 -18.20 -23.05 23.28
CA ASP A 91 -17.00 -23.18 22.44
C ASP A 91 -16.14 -24.37 22.89
N ARG A 92 -15.72 -25.23 21.95
CA ARG A 92 -15.01 -26.47 22.31
C ARG A 92 -13.62 -26.25 22.91
N GLU A 93 -12.97 -25.15 22.56
CA GLU A 93 -11.58 -24.86 22.95
C GLU A 93 -11.53 -23.98 24.20
N TYR A 94 -12.44 -23.01 24.29
CA TYR A 94 -12.45 -21.99 25.35
C TYR A 94 -13.62 -22.12 26.33
N TYR A 95 -14.34 -23.25 26.34
CA TYR A 95 -15.38 -23.54 27.31
C TYR A 95 -15.17 -24.89 27.99
N TYR A 96 -14.42 -24.89 29.08
CA TYR A 96 -14.17 -26.09 29.87
C TYR A 96 -15.24 -26.30 30.95
N ASP A 97 -15.81 -27.51 30.95
CA ASP A 97 -16.76 -27.99 31.96
C ASP A 97 -16.01 -28.38 33.26
N SER A 98 -15.32 -27.42 33.87
CA SER A 98 -14.82 -27.62 35.24
C SER A 98 -16.01 -27.53 36.22
N PRO A 99 -16.22 -28.55 37.07
CA PRO A 99 -17.30 -28.55 38.07
C PRO A 99 -17.07 -27.55 39.21
N SER A 100 -15.87 -26.94 39.31
CA SER A 100 -15.63 -25.83 40.22
C SER A 100 -16.27 -24.56 39.68
N ASN A 101 -17.10 -23.94 40.49
CA ASN A 101 -17.64 -22.61 40.24
C ASN A 101 -16.51 -21.58 40.40
N ASP A 102 -15.62 -21.53 39.41
CA ASP A 102 -14.44 -20.67 39.41
C ASP A 102 -14.89 -19.21 39.28
N GLU A 103 -15.01 -18.52 40.41
CA GLU A 103 -15.32 -17.09 40.49
C GLU A 103 -14.31 -16.22 39.73
N SER A 104 -13.15 -16.78 39.38
CA SER A 104 -12.10 -16.16 38.56
C SER A 104 -12.40 -16.14 37.07
N CYS A 105 -13.44 -16.85 36.61
CA CYS A 105 -13.84 -16.90 35.20
C CYS A 105 -14.97 -15.91 34.89
N CYS A 106 -15.05 -15.51 33.63
CA CYS A 106 -16.16 -14.75 33.06
C CYS A 106 -16.71 -15.53 31.87
N ILE A 107 -18.03 -15.72 31.85
CA ILE A 107 -18.76 -16.31 30.74
C ILE A 107 -19.16 -15.20 29.79
N LEU A 108 -18.61 -15.23 28.58
CA LEU A 108 -18.86 -14.29 27.51
C LEU A 108 -19.76 -14.95 26.46
N LYS A 109 -20.69 -14.19 25.88
CA LYS A 109 -21.48 -14.63 24.73
C LYS A 109 -21.12 -13.78 23.52
N VAL A 110 -20.62 -14.43 22.46
CA VAL A 110 -20.34 -13.80 21.17
C VAL A 110 -21.21 -14.50 20.13
N GLU A 111 -22.10 -13.75 19.48
CA GLU A 111 -23.16 -14.33 18.62
C GLU A 111 -23.96 -15.43 19.37
N ASN A 112 -23.91 -16.67 18.89
CA ASN A 112 -24.55 -17.83 19.53
C ASN A 112 -23.56 -18.73 20.27
N THR A 113 -22.36 -18.24 20.58
CA THR A 113 -21.28 -19.04 21.17
C THR A 113 -20.92 -18.52 22.56
N LEU A 114 -20.82 -19.42 23.54
CA LEU A 114 -20.36 -19.13 24.89
C LEU A 114 -18.86 -19.44 25.04
N PHE A 115 -18.13 -18.53 25.68
CA PHE A 115 -16.72 -18.64 26.02
C PHE A 115 -16.56 -18.50 27.54
N LYS A 116 -15.74 -19.34 28.18
CA LYS A 116 -15.41 -19.25 29.61
C LYS A 116 -13.94 -18.85 29.75
N VAL A 117 -13.68 -17.59 30.07
CA VAL A 117 -12.33 -17.01 30.05
C VAL A 117 -11.96 -16.45 31.41
N HIS A 118 -10.73 -16.68 31.87
CA HIS A 118 -10.25 -16.11 33.13
C HIS A 118 -10.25 -14.57 33.09
N LYS A 119 -10.78 -13.94 34.14
CA LYS A 119 -10.82 -12.49 34.31
C LYS A 119 -9.42 -11.86 34.20
N LEU A 120 -8.40 -12.54 34.72
CA LEU A 120 -7.01 -12.07 34.63
C LEU A 120 -6.54 -11.95 33.17
N VAL A 121 -6.93 -12.87 32.29
CA VAL A 121 -6.58 -12.86 30.86
C VAL A 121 -7.30 -11.70 30.16
N LEU A 122 -8.60 -11.51 30.45
CA LEU A 122 -9.39 -10.42 29.87
C LEU A 122 -8.90 -9.04 30.33
N CYS A 123 -8.43 -8.90 31.57
CA CYS A 123 -7.95 -7.64 32.13
C CYS A 123 -6.49 -7.31 31.78
N ARG A 124 -5.81 -8.10 30.95
CA ARG A 124 -4.44 -7.79 30.49
C ARG A 124 -4.41 -6.47 29.73
N ASP A 125 -3.24 -5.83 29.75
CA ASP A 125 -2.91 -4.71 28.84
C ASP A 125 -3.89 -3.51 28.93
N GLY A 126 -4.51 -3.32 30.11
CA GLY A 126 -5.44 -2.20 30.35
C GLY A 126 -6.73 -2.24 29.52
N SER A 127 -7.20 -3.45 29.19
CA SER A 127 -8.31 -3.66 28.26
C SER A 127 -9.62 -2.99 28.69
N ALA A 128 -10.53 -2.87 27.72
CA ALA A 128 -11.90 -2.42 27.99
C ALA A 128 -12.66 -3.32 28.98
N PHE A 129 -12.21 -4.57 29.17
CA PHE A 129 -12.80 -5.50 30.13
C PHE A 129 -12.45 -5.18 31.57
N GLU A 130 -11.28 -4.59 31.83
CA GLU A 130 -10.86 -4.21 33.19
C GLU A 130 -11.96 -3.34 33.84
N LYS A 131 -12.38 -2.28 33.16
CA LYS A 131 -13.45 -1.40 33.68
C LYS A 131 -14.78 -2.16 33.81
N LYS A 132 -15.18 -2.92 32.80
CA LYS A 132 -16.50 -3.57 32.79
C LYS A 132 -16.66 -4.68 33.84
N LEU A 133 -15.58 -5.39 34.15
CA LEU A 133 -15.61 -6.53 35.06
C LEU A 133 -15.46 -6.08 36.52
N TRP A 134 -14.63 -5.07 36.80
CA TRP A 134 -14.36 -4.63 38.17
C TRP A 134 -15.45 -3.71 38.74
N PHE A 135 -16.23 -3.00 37.92
CA PHE A 135 -17.23 -2.04 38.43
C PHE A 135 -18.61 -2.65 38.80
N GLN A 136 -18.80 -3.97 38.74
CA GLN A 136 -20.07 -4.60 39.10
C GLN A 136 -20.22 -4.74 40.63
N HIS A 137 -20.62 -3.65 41.30
CA HIS A 137 -20.60 -3.52 42.77
C HIS A 137 -21.88 -3.96 43.51
N SER A 138 -22.87 -4.61 42.89
CA SER A 138 -24.10 -4.96 43.63
C SER A 138 -24.90 -6.14 43.05
N GLY A 139 -24.72 -7.31 43.66
CA GLY A 139 -25.71 -8.39 43.74
C GLY A 139 -25.90 -9.30 42.53
N THR A 140 -25.63 -8.85 41.31
CA THR A 140 -25.72 -9.73 40.12
C THR A 140 -24.56 -9.52 39.16
N SER A 141 -23.55 -10.38 39.29
CA SER A 141 -22.38 -10.38 38.42
C SER A 141 -22.74 -10.86 37.02
N LEU A 142 -22.65 -9.96 36.04
CA LEU A 142 -22.79 -10.27 34.63
C LEU A 142 -21.60 -11.12 34.19
N GLY A 143 -21.86 -12.21 33.47
CA GLY A 143 -20.85 -13.19 33.07
C GLY A 143 -20.50 -14.20 34.16
N SER A 144 -21.34 -14.38 35.18
CA SER A 144 -21.13 -15.40 36.23
C SER A 144 -21.71 -16.78 35.90
N SER A 145 -22.66 -16.86 34.97
CA SER A 145 -23.31 -18.10 34.57
C SER A 145 -23.72 -18.08 33.09
N ASP A 146 -23.95 -19.25 32.50
CA ASP A 146 -24.50 -19.43 31.15
C ASP A 146 -25.86 -18.72 30.97
N ALA A 147 -26.63 -18.62 32.06
CA ALA A 147 -27.91 -17.93 32.06
C ALA A 147 -27.74 -16.41 31.93
N ARG A 148 -26.61 -15.87 32.39
CA ARG A 148 -26.32 -14.42 32.42
C ARG A 148 -24.91 -14.10 31.89
N PRO A 149 -24.61 -14.42 30.62
CA PRO A 149 -23.31 -14.17 30.05
C PRO A 149 -23.10 -12.67 29.77
N LEU A 150 -21.84 -12.24 29.70
CA LEU A 150 -21.50 -10.92 29.17
C LEU A 150 -21.55 -10.96 27.64
N VAL A 151 -22.58 -10.36 27.06
CA VAL A 151 -22.80 -10.35 25.61
C VAL A 151 -21.87 -9.35 24.92
N LEU A 152 -21.11 -9.82 23.93
CA LEU A 152 -20.20 -9.03 23.12
C LEU A 152 -20.67 -9.00 21.67
N ARG A 153 -20.70 -7.81 21.07
CA ARG A 153 -21.02 -7.62 19.65
C ARG A 153 -19.77 -7.85 18.80
N ALA A 154 -19.40 -9.10 18.53
CA ALA A 154 -18.27 -9.46 17.69
C ALA A 154 -18.57 -10.76 16.91
N SER A 155 -17.72 -11.09 15.93
CA SER A 155 -17.77 -12.40 15.28
C SER A 155 -17.12 -13.45 16.18
N THR A 156 -17.71 -14.64 16.24
CA THR A 156 -17.20 -15.78 17.02
C THR A 156 -15.76 -16.12 16.62
N GLU A 157 -15.47 -16.21 15.32
CA GLU A 157 -14.14 -16.59 14.81
C GLU A 157 -13.08 -15.54 15.16
N LYS A 158 -13.40 -14.26 14.93
CA LYS A 158 -12.47 -13.17 15.25
C LYS A 158 -12.16 -13.12 16.75
N PHE A 159 -13.16 -13.36 17.58
CA PHE A 159 -12.97 -13.39 19.02
C PHE A 159 -12.14 -14.60 19.46
N ARG A 160 -12.33 -15.76 18.84
CA ARG A 160 -11.51 -16.94 19.07
C ARG A 160 -10.04 -16.68 18.76
N ASP A 161 -9.75 -15.99 17.65
CA ASP A 161 -8.38 -15.60 17.32
C ASP A 161 -7.74 -14.63 18.33
N LEU A 162 -8.53 -13.70 18.88
CA LEU A 162 -8.08 -12.86 19.99
C LEU A 162 -7.79 -13.70 21.24
N LEU A 163 -8.67 -14.63 21.62
CA LEU A 163 -8.43 -15.48 22.78
C LEU A 163 -7.18 -16.33 22.60
N TRP A 164 -6.98 -16.88 21.40
CA TRP A 164 -5.77 -17.63 21.08
C TRP A 164 -4.51 -16.81 21.37
N VAL A 165 -4.42 -15.55 20.89
CA VAL A 165 -3.22 -14.75 21.14
C VAL A 165 -3.05 -14.37 22.62
N LEU A 166 -4.17 -14.13 23.32
CA LEU A 166 -4.16 -13.81 24.75
C LEU A 166 -3.66 -15.00 25.60
N HIS A 167 -3.88 -16.23 25.15
CA HIS A 167 -3.42 -17.45 25.82
C HIS A 167 -2.04 -17.91 25.35
N ALA A 168 -1.70 -17.71 24.07
CA ALA A 168 -0.45 -18.17 23.47
C ALA A 168 0.77 -17.29 23.80
N LEU A 169 0.57 -15.96 23.93
CA LEU A 169 1.66 -15.05 24.26
C LEU A 169 1.94 -15.03 25.77
N PRO A 170 3.21 -14.93 26.20
CA PRO A 170 3.58 -14.85 27.60
C PRO A 170 2.84 -13.70 28.33
N PRO A 171 2.49 -13.87 29.62
CA PRO A 171 1.85 -12.82 30.40
C PRO A 171 2.65 -11.52 30.40
N ASP A 172 3.98 -11.60 30.40
CA ASP A 172 4.84 -10.43 30.50
C ASP A 172 5.06 -9.72 29.14
N PHE A 173 4.44 -10.22 28.06
CA PHE A 173 4.58 -9.66 26.72
C PHE A 173 4.22 -8.17 26.63
N TYR A 174 3.24 -7.70 27.41
CA TYR A 174 2.81 -6.30 27.40
C TYR A 174 3.62 -5.37 28.32
N LEU A 175 4.53 -5.89 29.15
CA LEU A 175 5.24 -5.08 30.14
C LEU A 175 6.33 -4.19 29.54
N ASN A 176 7.00 -4.63 28.47
CA ASN A 176 8.05 -3.85 27.80
C ASN A 176 7.89 -3.91 26.26
N PRO A 177 6.95 -3.16 25.67
CA PRO A 177 6.75 -3.16 24.23
C PRO A 177 7.98 -2.68 23.47
N GLU A 178 8.84 -1.81 24.03
CA GLU A 178 10.01 -1.31 23.28
C GLU A 178 11.20 -2.29 23.26
N ASP A 179 11.36 -3.12 24.29
CA ASP A 179 12.53 -4.03 24.40
C ASP A 179 12.28 -5.38 23.73
N HIS A 180 11.03 -5.78 23.51
CA HIS A 180 10.67 -7.13 23.04
C HIS A 180 10.38 -7.25 21.54
N PHE A 181 10.41 -6.15 20.77
CA PHE A 181 10.35 -6.21 19.30
C PHE A 181 11.73 -6.46 18.66
N ASP A 182 12.71 -6.92 19.42
CA ASP A 182 13.89 -7.58 18.83
C ASP A 182 13.41 -8.83 18.08
N GLU A 183 13.54 -8.79 16.75
CA GLU A 183 13.05 -9.82 15.82
C GLU A 183 13.50 -11.23 16.21
N SER A 184 14.64 -11.35 16.90
CA SER A 184 15.23 -12.61 17.33
C SER A 184 14.43 -13.36 18.41
N PHE A 185 13.76 -12.66 19.33
CA PHE A 185 13.09 -13.32 20.46
C PHE A 185 11.79 -13.99 20.03
N THR A 186 10.95 -13.23 19.32
CA THR A 186 9.63 -13.69 18.91
C THR A 186 9.72 -14.90 17.97
N ASP A 187 10.70 -14.93 17.05
CA ASP A 187 10.86 -16.00 16.06
C ASP A 187 11.11 -17.39 16.68
N SER A 188 11.59 -17.44 17.93
CA SER A 188 11.89 -18.71 18.60
C SER A 188 10.69 -19.38 19.26
N ILE A 189 9.64 -18.61 19.61
CA ILE A 189 8.54 -19.10 20.47
C ILE A 189 7.35 -19.58 19.64
N ILE A 190 7.04 -18.90 18.54
CA ILE A 190 5.89 -19.22 17.69
C ILE A 190 6.39 -19.31 16.26
N ASP A 191 6.11 -20.42 15.59
CA ASP A 191 6.35 -20.53 14.15
C ASP A 191 5.36 -19.62 13.41
N PHE A 192 5.78 -18.38 13.19
CA PHE A 192 4.98 -17.35 12.56
C PHE A 192 4.64 -17.67 11.10
N HIS A 193 5.36 -18.59 10.47
CA HIS A 193 5.00 -19.05 9.13
C HIS A 193 3.66 -19.80 9.11
N LEU A 194 3.17 -20.26 10.27
CA LEU A 194 1.90 -20.97 10.39
C LEU A 194 0.70 -20.03 10.62
N LEU A 195 0.92 -18.75 10.92
CA LEU A 195 -0.19 -17.81 11.11
C LEU A 195 -0.69 -17.29 9.76
N SER A 196 -1.95 -17.59 9.46
CA SER A 196 -2.62 -17.02 8.30
C SER A 196 -2.75 -15.49 8.46
N LEU A 197 -2.67 -14.77 7.34
CA LEU A 197 -2.88 -13.33 7.34
C LEU A 197 -4.26 -12.98 7.90
N ASP A 198 -5.30 -13.75 7.57
CA ASP A 198 -6.66 -13.49 8.06
C ASP A 198 -6.74 -13.49 9.60
N ARG A 199 -6.08 -14.46 10.24
CA ARG A 199 -5.99 -14.55 11.70
C ARG A 199 -5.30 -13.33 12.30
N LEU A 200 -4.21 -12.85 11.70
CA LEU A 200 -3.52 -11.63 12.15
C LEU A 200 -4.43 -10.39 12.02
N LEU A 201 -5.21 -10.29 10.93
CA LEU A 201 -6.18 -9.21 10.75
C LEU A 201 -7.32 -9.30 11.78
N ASN A 202 -7.80 -10.50 12.09
CA ASN A 202 -8.80 -10.74 13.14
C ASN A 202 -8.27 -10.26 14.50
N ILE A 203 -7.03 -10.60 14.84
CA ILE A 203 -6.40 -10.18 16.10
C ILE A 203 -6.26 -8.66 16.15
N ALA A 204 -5.74 -8.01 15.11
CA ALA A 204 -5.54 -6.56 15.09
C ALA A 204 -6.87 -5.80 15.31
N GLU A 205 -7.93 -6.20 14.59
CA GLU A 205 -9.26 -5.58 14.73
C GLU A 205 -9.86 -5.77 16.13
N MET A 206 -9.77 -6.99 16.66
CA MET A 206 -10.36 -7.33 17.96
C MET A 206 -9.57 -6.73 19.12
N ALA A 207 -8.24 -6.69 19.01
CA ALA A 207 -7.36 -6.02 19.96
C ALA A 207 -7.67 -4.51 20.01
N HIS A 208 -7.79 -3.85 18.86
CA HIS A 208 -8.20 -2.44 18.80
C HIS A 208 -9.60 -2.23 19.43
N LYS A 209 -10.57 -3.05 19.02
CA LYS A 209 -11.98 -2.96 19.48
C LYS A 209 -12.14 -3.10 20.98
N PHE A 210 -11.37 -4.00 21.60
CA PHE A 210 -11.40 -4.22 23.05
C PHE A 210 -10.26 -3.53 23.80
N SER A 211 -9.51 -2.67 23.11
CA SER A 211 -8.44 -1.84 23.66
C SER A 211 -7.32 -2.65 24.32
N PHE A 212 -6.73 -3.59 23.60
CA PHE A 212 -5.50 -4.31 23.96
C PHE A 212 -4.30 -3.74 23.15
N PRO A 213 -3.67 -2.62 23.55
CA PRO A 213 -2.75 -1.87 22.69
C PRO A 213 -1.46 -2.62 22.34
N SER A 214 -0.93 -3.44 23.25
CA SER A 214 0.27 -4.24 23.03
C SER A 214 0.01 -5.37 22.03
N PHE A 215 -1.15 -6.02 22.13
CA PHE A 215 -1.57 -7.05 21.18
C PHE A 215 -1.93 -6.47 19.80
N GLU A 216 -2.54 -5.29 19.77
CA GLU A 216 -2.79 -4.53 18.54
C GLU A 216 -1.47 -4.19 17.83
N THR A 217 -0.52 -3.61 18.56
CA THR A 217 0.81 -3.25 18.02
C THR A 217 1.55 -4.49 17.52
N TRP A 218 1.51 -5.59 18.29
CA TRP A 218 2.09 -6.86 17.89
C TRP A 218 1.49 -7.39 16.58
N ALA A 219 0.16 -7.44 16.48
CA ALA A 219 -0.51 -7.96 15.29
C ALA A 219 -0.17 -7.12 14.05
N ILE A 220 -0.15 -5.79 14.18
CA ILE A 220 0.25 -4.88 13.11
C ILE A 220 1.70 -5.10 12.69
N HIS A 221 2.61 -5.33 13.64
CA HIS A 221 4.00 -5.64 13.34
C HIS A 221 4.12 -6.95 12.54
N GLN A 222 3.39 -8.00 12.94
CA GLN A 222 3.37 -9.26 12.22
C GLN A 222 2.77 -9.12 10.81
N ILE A 223 1.69 -8.34 10.66
CA ILE A 223 1.13 -7.99 9.34
C ILE A 223 2.17 -7.28 8.48
N CYS A 224 2.87 -6.27 9.02
CA CYS A 224 3.92 -5.57 8.30
C CYS A 224 5.02 -6.52 7.82
N ARG A 225 5.45 -7.44 8.68
CA ARG A 225 6.47 -8.45 8.37
C ARG A 225 5.96 -9.39 7.28
N PHE A 226 4.76 -9.93 7.41
CA PHE A 226 4.13 -10.81 6.43
C PHE A 226 4.12 -10.19 5.03
N ILE A 227 3.69 -8.93 4.92
CA ILE A 227 3.57 -8.23 3.63
C ILE A 227 4.95 -7.90 3.02
N LYS A 228 5.97 -7.64 3.85
CA LYS A 228 7.36 -7.38 3.41
C LYS A 228 8.09 -8.65 3.00
N CYS A 229 7.85 -9.76 3.71
CA CYS A 229 8.50 -11.05 3.45
C CYS A 229 7.85 -11.83 2.30
N SER A 230 6.59 -11.53 1.97
CA SER A 230 5.93 -12.00 0.75
C SER A 230 6.68 -11.44 -0.47
N LYS A 231 7.73 -12.16 -0.86
CA LYS A 231 8.36 -11.98 -2.17
C LYS A 231 7.25 -12.19 -3.20
N PRO A 232 7.15 -11.36 -4.25
CA PRO A 232 6.25 -11.66 -5.35
C PRO A 232 6.63 -13.06 -5.82
N GLY A 233 5.78 -14.04 -5.49
CA GLY A 233 6.02 -15.43 -5.83
C GLY A 233 6.29 -15.45 -7.32
N LYS A 234 7.29 -16.21 -7.75
CA LYS A 234 7.42 -16.59 -9.15
C LYS A 234 6.29 -17.58 -9.47
N SER A 235 5.05 -17.18 -9.23
CA SER A 235 3.87 -17.94 -9.62
C SER A 235 3.85 -17.89 -11.14
N GLY A 236 3.90 -19.08 -11.74
CA GLY A 236 3.81 -19.28 -13.17
C GLY A 236 5.03 -18.84 -13.98
N THR A 237 5.86 -19.81 -14.35
CA THR A 237 6.61 -19.79 -15.62
C THR A 237 5.62 -19.73 -16.78
N TYR A 238 5.04 -18.57 -17.05
CA TYR A 238 4.55 -18.29 -18.41
C TYR A 238 5.81 -18.11 -19.25
N SER A 239 6.13 -19.13 -20.04
CA SER A 239 7.14 -19.08 -21.10
C SER A 239 6.85 -17.93 -22.05
N THR A 240 7.24 -16.72 -21.69
CA THR A 240 7.55 -15.68 -22.65
C THR A 240 8.93 -16.01 -23.17
N SER A 241 8.93 -16.89 -24.17
CA SER A 241 10.02 -17.10 -25.11
C SER A 241 10.43 -15.74 -25.68
N SER A 242 11.37 -15.08 -25.01
CA SER A 242 12.20 -14.05 -25.61
C SER A 242 13.41 -14.77 -26.14
N SER A 243 13.33 -15.09 -27.42
CA SER A 243 14.38 -15.62 -28.28
C SER A 243 15.76 -15.07 -27.92
N ALA A 244 16.58 -15.90 -27.27
CA ALA A 244 17.98 -16.01 -27.57
C ALA A 244 18.12 -17.29 -28.39
N THR A 245 18.33 -17.14 -29.70
CA THR A 245 18.63 -18.21 -30.63
C THR A 245 19.84 -18.98 -30.11
N LEU A 246 19.74 -20.31 -29.98
CA LEU A 246 20.70 -21.29 -30.51
C LEU A 246 20.20 -22.73 -30.23
N ILE A 247 19.69 -23.35 -31.29
CA ILE A 247 19.75 -24.77 -31.69
C ILE A 247 19.92 -25.81 -30.56
N SER A 248 18.86 -26.58 -30.30
CA SER A 248 18.96 -28.00 -29.95
C SER A 248 17.68 -28.74 -30.32
N THR A 249 17.83 -29.70 -31.22
CA THR A 249 16.79 -30.61 -31.72
C THR A 249 16.73 -31.88 -30.87
N SER A 250 15.54 -32.49 -30.83
CA SER A 250 15.17 -33.80 -30.26
C SER A 250 15.09 -33.84 -28.73
N GLY A 251 14.09 -34.42 -28.08
CA GLY A 251 12.98 -35.29 -28.46
C GLY A 251 12.66 -36.14 -27.22
N GLY A 252 11.45 -36.07 -26.67
CA GLY A 252 11.12 -36.83 -25.46
C GLY A 252 9.76 -36.48 -24.88
N THR A 253 8.96 -37.50 -24.64
CA THR A 253 7.52 -37.54 -24.37
C THR A 253 7.07 -37.07 -22.98
N LYS A 254 5.83 -36.55 -22.94
CA LYS A 254 4.91 -36.27 -21.81
C LYS A 254 5.02 -37.26 -20.62
N PRO A 255 4.78 -36.77 -19.40
CA PRO A 255 3.51 -37.08 -18.72
C PRO A 255 2.85 -35.78 -18.20
N ASP A 256 1.68 -35.39 -18.73
CA ASP A 256 0.36 -35.50 -18.08
C ASP A 256 0.39 -35.64 -16.55
N ILE A 257 0.47 -34.49 -15.87
CA ILE A 257 -0.14 -34.27 -14.55
C ILE A 257 -0.80 -32.88 -14.62
N ASP A 258 -2.11 -32.87 -14.82
CA ASP A 258 -2.97 -31.71 -14.64
C ASP A 258 -2.98 -31.32 -13.16
N LEU A 259 -2.10 -30.41 -12.80
CA LEU A 259 -2.21 -29.57 -11.61
C LEU A 259 -2.60 -28.18 -12.11
N GLU A 260 -3.88 -28.03 -12.42
CA GLU A 260 -4.49 -26.70 -12.47
C GLU A 260 -4.34 -26.09 -11.07
N GLU A 261 -3.33 -25.24 -10.93
CA GLU A 261 -3.23 -24.30 -9.82
C GLU A 261 -4.50 -23.43 -9.92
N PRO A 262 -5.44 -23.52 -8.96
CA PRO A 262 -6.69 -22.79 -9.05
C PRO A 262 -6.35 -21.32 -9.15
N LEU A 263 -6.75 -20.66 -10.24
CA LEU A 263 -6.66 -19.21 -10.38
C LEU A 263 -7.23 -18.60 -9.08
N GLU A 264 -6.33 -18.12 -8.23
CA GLU A 264 -6.67 -17.32 -7.06
C GLU A 264 -7.61 -16.23 -7.54
N SER A 265 -8.86 -16.29 -7.10
CA SER A 265 -9.90 -15.40 -7.58
C SER A 265 -9.45 -13.96 -7.31
N LEU A 266 -9.32 -13.16 -8.38
CA LEU A 266 -8.79 -11.79 -8.30
C LEU A 266 -9.57 -10.91 -7.31
N ASP A 267 -10.79 -11.30 -6.93
CA ASP A 267 -11.65 -10.59 -5.99
C ASP A 267 -11.27 -10.82 -4.51
N GLU A 268 -10.67 -11.96 -4.15
CA GLU A 268 -10.25 -12.25 -2.77
C GLU A 268 -9.11 -11.32 -2.31
N GLY A 269 -8.20 -10.98 -3.22
CA GLY A 269 -7.08 -10.09 -2.91
C GLY A 269 -7.51 -8.69 -2.47
N ASP A 270 -8.57 -8.16 -3.06
CA ASP A 270 -8.99 -6.77 -2.82
C ASP A 270 -9.79 -6.61 -1.53
N GLY A 271 -10.52 -7.64 -1.13
CA GLY A 271 -11.11 -7.72 0.21
C GLY A 271 -10.02 -7.61 1.29
N ILE A 272 -8.90 -8.33 1.12
CA ILE A 272 -7.77 -8.30 2.05
C ILE A 272 -7.11 -6.92 2.08
N TYR A 273 -6.86 -6.29 0.93
CA TYR A 273 -6.28 -4.93 0.90
C TYR A 273 -7.20 -3.88 1.53
N ALA A 274 -8.50 -3.95 1.27
CA ALA A 274 -9.47 -3.06 1.89
C ALA A 274 -9.44 -3.18 3.42
N ARG A 275 -9.37 -4.42 3.92
CA ARG A 275 -9.27 -4.73 5.34
C ARG A 275 -7.95 -4.26 5.97
N LEU A 276 -6.83 -4.48 5.29
CA LEU A 276 -5.51 -4.00 5.70
C LEU A 276 -5.44 -2.47 5.83
N LEU A 277 -5.96 -1.75 4.82
CA LEU A 277 -6.01 -0.29 4.83
C LEU A 277 -6.91 0.23 5.96
N LEU A 278 -8.04 -0.44 6.20
CA LEU A 278 -8.93 -0.10 7.31
C LEU A 278 -8.25 -0.27 8.67
N ILE A 279 -7.57 -1.41 8.90
CA ILE A 279 -6.81 -1.65 10.13
C ILE A 279 -5.72 -0.59 10.32
N ALA A 280 -4.94 -0.32 9.28
CA ALA A 280 -3.89 0.70 9.35
C ALA A 280 -4.46 2.09 9.69
N LEU A 281 -5.67 2.40 9.21
CA LEU A 281 -6.37 3.66 9.50
C LEU A 281 -6.95 3.69 10.92
N THR A 282 -7.66 2.63 11.36
CA THR A 282 -8.28 2.58 12.69
C THR A 282 -7.25 2.55 13.80
N CYS A 283 -6.12 1.89 13.56
CA CYS A 283 -5.02 1.79 14.51
C CYS A 283 -4.03 2.98 14.42
N ASP A 284 -4.31 3.98 13.59
CA ASP A 284 -3.45 5.16 13.36
C ASP A 284 -1.99 4.80 13.01
N HIS A 285 -1.79 3.72 12.25
CA HIS A 285 -0.48 3.20 11.90
C HIS A 285 -0.01 3.70 10.52
N SER A 286 0.38 4.98 10.49
CA SER A 286 0.76 5.73 9.27
C SER A 286 1.82 5.04 8.40
N SER A 287 2.83 4.41 9.00
CA SER A 287 3.88 3.69 8.26
C SER A 287 3.34 2.49 7.47
N LEU A 288 2.38 1.76 8.03
CA LEU A 288 1.74 0.61 7.35
C LEU A 288 0.82 1.13 6.26
N LEU A 289 0.00 2.14 6.57
CA LEU A 289 -0.90 2.77 5.61
C LEU A 289 -0.14 3.28 4.38
N HIS A 290 0.97 4.00 4.61
CA HIS A 290 1.81 4.53 3.55
C HIS A 290 2.43 3.43 2.68
N TYR A 291 2.97 2.39 3.34
CA TYR A 291 3.54 1.25 2.64
C TYR A 291 2.51 0.48 1.79
N LEU A 292 1.30 0.27 2.33
CA LEU A 292 0.19 -0.38 1.61
C LEU A 292 -0.25 0.45 0.40
N VAL A 293 -0.42 1.75 0.56
CA VAL A 293 -0.76 2.68 -0.52
C VAL A 293 0.31 2.63 -1.61
N GLN A 294 1.59 2.73 -1.25
CA GLN A 294 2.69 2.67 -2.22
C GLN A 294 2.70 1.33 -2.98
N LYS A 295 2.52 0.21 -2.26
CA LYS A 295 2.46 -1.13 -2.85
C LYS A 295 1.29 -1.26 -3.82
N LEU A 296 0.11 -0.74 -3.46
CA LEU A 296 -1.09 -0.77 -4.30
C LEU A 296 -0.99 0.15 -5.51
N VAL A 297 -0.50 1.39 -5.36
CA VAL A 297 -0.23 2.29 -6.49
C VAL A 297 0.69 1.61 -7.49
N THR A 298 1.74 0.96 -7.01
CA THR A 298 2.67 0.19 -7.85
C THR A 298 1.95 -0.97 -8.55
N LYS A 299 1.12 -1.73 -7.83
CA LYS A 299 0.35 -2.86 -8.36
C LYS A 299 -0.62 -2.42 -9.47
N VAL A 300 -1.39 -1.36 -9.21
CA VAL A 300 -2.40 -0.82 -10.12
C VAL A 300 -1.75 -0.26 -11.39
N LEU A 301 -0.72 0.57 -11.25
CA LEU A 301 -0.09 1.25 -12.40
C LEU A 301 0.80 0.32 -13.23
N TRP A 302 1.52 -0.62 -12.60
CA TRP A 302 2.59 -1.35 -13.29
C TRP A 302 2.33 -2.83 -13.49
N TYR A 303 1.38 -3.41 -12.76
CA TYR A 303 1.04 -4.83 -12.84
C TYR A 303 -0.37 -5.09 -13.38
N ASN A 304 -0.99 -4.07 -14.03
CA ASN A 304 -2.32 -4.15 -14.61
C ASN A 304 -3.40 -4.67 -13.65
N HIS A 305 -3.23 -4.40 -12.36
CA HIS A 305 -4.21 -4.81 -11.37
C HIS A 305 -5.41 -3.87 -11.43
N VAL A 306 -6.59 -4.45 -11.68
CA VAL A 306 -7.87 -3.76 -11.70
C VAL A 306 -8.51 -3.88 -10.31
N PRO A 307 -8.68 -2.76 -9.58
CA PRO A 307 -9.27 -2.78 -8.23
C PRO A 307 -10.75 -3.16 -8.24
N GLY A 308 -11.12 -4.09 -7.37
CA GLY A 308 -12.48 -4.55 -7.13
C GLY A 308 -13.33 -3.57 -6.34
N VAL A 309 -14.64 -3.81 -6.35
CA VAL A 309 -15.66 -2.90 -5.78
C VAL A 309 -15.45 -2.68 -4.28
N SER A 310 -15.03 -3.70 -3.54
CA SER A 310 -14.78 -3.62 -2.10
C SER A 310 -13.68 -2.62 -1.74
N LEU A 311 -12.58 -2.61 -2.50
CA LEU A 311 -11.47 -1.67 -2.32
C LEU A 311 -11.89 -0.26 -2.70
N VAL A 312 -12.55 -0.07 -3.85
CA VAL A 312 -13.06 1.24 -4.30
C VAL A 312 -13.98 1.87 -3.25
N ARG A 313 -14.99 1.12 -2.78
CA ARG A 313 -15.94 1.59 -1.77
C ARG A 313 -15.26 2.02 -0.47
N MET A 314 -14.24 1.28 -0.04
CA MET A 314 -13.45 1.62 1.15
C MET A 314 -12.70 2.94 0.93
N LEU A 315 -12.03 3.10 -0.21
CA LEU A 315 -11.31 4.33 -0.55
C LEU A 315 -12.23 5.55 -0.65
N GLU A 316 -13.41 5.41 -1.26
CA GLU A 316 -14.42 6.47 -1.33
C GLU A 316 -14.88 6.93 0.05
N ARG A 317 -15.15 5.98 0.96
CA ARG A 317 -15.57 6.27 2.34
C ARG A 317 -14.51 7.07 3.10
N HIS A 318 -13.24 6.86 2.80
CA HIS A 318 -12.10 7.48 3.49
C HIS A 318 -11.31 8.47 2.60
N ARG A 319 -11.97 9.06 1.58
CA ARG A 319 -11.35 9.98 0.60
C ARG A 319 -10.73 11.24 1.21
N HIS A 320 -11.08 11.59 2.45
CA HIS A 320 -10.50 12.75 3.14
C HIS A 320 -9.07 12.50 3.64
N HIS A 321 -8.64 11.25 3.73
CA HIS A 321 -7.26 10.94 4.09
C HIS A 321 -6.35 11.09 2.87
N PRO A 322 -5.29 11.92 2.90
CA PRO A 322 -4.52 12.30 1.70
C PRO A 322 -3.92 11.10 0.97
N ALA A 323 -3.31 10.15 1.70
CA ALA A 323 -2.74 8.95 1.08
C ALA A 323 -3.79 8.05 0.39
N LEU A 324 -5.02 7.98 0.94
CA LEU A 324 -6.10 7.21 0.35
C LEU A 324 -6.73 7.95 -0.82
N ALA A 325 -6.77 9.28 -0.77
CA ALA A 325 -7.19 10.14 -1.87
C ALA A 325 -6.28 9.93 -3.10
N THR A 326 -4.95 9.93 -2.90
CA THR A 326 -3.98 9.63 -3.97
C THR A 326 -4.23 8.24 -4.56
N LEU A 327 -4.38 7.21 -3.73
CA LEU A 327 -4.68 5.86 -4.20
C LEU A 327 -6.00 5.81 -4.98
N LEU A 328 -7.06 6.47 -4.50
CA LEU A 328 -8.34 6.57 -5.19
C LEU A 328 -8.21 7.21 -6.57
N GLY A 329 -7.43 8.28 -6.69
CA GLY A 329 -7.11 8.91 -7.97
C GLY A 329 -6.42 7.96 -8.95
N VAL A 330 -5.46 7.16 -8.46
CA VAL A 330 -4.79 6.12 -9.24
C VAL A 330 -5.76 5.01 -9.68
N VAL A 331 -6.66 4.57 -8.79
CA VAL A 331 -7.69 3.59 -9.13
C VAL A 331 -8.63 4.11 -10.20
N TYR A 332 -9.10 5.36 -10.08
CA TYR A 332 -9.96 5.97 -11.08
C TYR A 332 -9.26 6.19 -12.42
N TYR A 333 -7.99 6.60 -12.39
CA TYR A 333 -7.16 6.65 -13.58
C TYR A 333 -7.10 5.28 -14.27
N ARG A 334 -6.84 4.21 -13.52
CA ARG A 334 -6.79 2.86 -14.07
C ARG A 334 -8.12 2.44 -14.70
N ILE A 335 -9.22 2.65 -13.99
CA ILE A 335 -10.56 2.35 -14.50
C ILE A 335 -10.82 3.10 -15.80
N LEU A 336 -10.46 4.39 -15.88
CA LEU A 336 -10.67 5.23 -17.07
C LEU A 336 -9.87 4.74 -18.28
N ILE A 337 -8.59 4.42 -18.12
CA ILE A 337 -7.74 3.98 -19.24
C ILE A 337 -8.11 2.58 -19.73
N ASP A 338 -8.71 1.75 -18.87
CA ASP A 338 -9.20 0.42 -19.22
C ASP A 338 -10.63 0.46 -19.80
N MET A 339 -11.31 1.61 -19.80
CA MET A 339 -12.64 1.72 -20.42
C MET A 339 -12.55 1.52 -21.94
N PRO A 340 -13.48 0.76 -22.55
CA PRO A 340 -13.60 0.67 -23.99
C PRO A 340 -13.71 2.06 -24.61
N GLN A 341 -13.08 2.27 -25.76
CA GLN A 341 -13.11 3.55 -26.48
C GLN A 341 -13.97 3.39 -27.73
N VAL A 342 -14.83 4.38 -28.01
CA VAL A 342 -15.58 4.42 -29.28
C VAL A 342 -14.68 5.06 -30.34
N GLY A 343 -14.34 4.29 -31.37
CA GLY A 343 -13.70 4.81 -32.57
C GLY A 343 -14.75 5.30 -33.56
N GLU A 344 -14.53 6.47 -34.17
CA GLU A 344 -15.32 6.90 -35.32
C GLU A 344 -14.98 6.01 -36.52
N THR A 345 -15.99 5.34 -37.06
CA THR A 345 -15.90 4.65 -38.35
C THR A 345 -16.40 5.61 -39.42
N ASP A 346 -15.60 5.83 -40.45
CA ASP A 346 -16.08 6.59 -41.60
C ASP A 346 -17.12 5.80 -42.40
N ALA A 347 -17.81 6.45 -43.33
CA ALA A 347 -18.81 5.82 -44.20
C ALA A 347 -18.23 4.68 -45.08
N GLY A 348 -16.90 4.59 -45.19
CA GLY A 348 -16.19 3.51 -45.87
C GLY A 348 -15.85 2.33 -44.95
N GLY A 349 -16.24 2.37 -43.67
CA GLY A 349 -15.87 1.36 -42.68
C GLY A 349 -14.40 1.41 -42.27
N HIS A 350 -13.66 2.45 -42.67
CA HIS A 350 -12.31 2.68 -42.18
C HIS A 350 -12.39 3.43 -40.85
N THR A 351 -11.79 2.83 -39.82
CA THR A 351 -11.61 3.50 -38.54
C THR A 351 -10.65 4.67 -38.72
N ILE A 352 -11.17 5.89 -38.79
CA ILE A 352 -10.32 7.07 -38.73
C ILE A 352 -9.92 7.21 -37.26
N HIS A 353 -8.65 6.93 -36.98
CA HIS A 353 -8.09 7.11 -35.63
C HIS A 353 -7.99 8.61 -35.33
N SER A 354 -9.11 9.20 -34.91
CA SER A 354 -9.10 10.51 -34.26
C SER A 354 -8.32 10.39 -32.95
N ILE A 355 -7.47 11.38 -32.68
CA ILE A 355 -6.72 11.51 -31.42
C ILE A 355 -7.69 11.63 -30.21
N GLU A 356 -8.96 11.94 -30.49
CA GLU A 356 -10.01 12.21 -29.50
C GLU A 356 -11.01 11.05 -29.38
N SER A 357 -10.50 9.82 -29.19
CA SER A 357 -11.35 8.69 -28.80
C SER A 357 -12.08 9.00 -27.50
N GLN A 358 -13.40 8.76 -27.46
CA GLN A 358 -14.20 8.97 -26.25
C GLN A 358 -14.42 7.66 -25.49
N PRO A 359 -14.34 7.69 -24.14
CA PRO A 359 -14.61 6.51 -23.32
C PRO A 359 -16.09 6.12 -23.41
N MET A 360 -16.34 4.82 -23.61
CA MET A 360 -17.67 4.23 -23.59
C MET A 360 -18.05 3.82 -22.16
N PHE A 361 -19.09 4.45 -21.61
CA PHE A 361 -19.54 4.17 -20.25
C PHE A 361 -20.57 3.05 -20.20
N HIS A 362 -20.40 2.14 -19.24
CA HIS A 362 -21.41 1.14 -18.95
C HIS A 362 -22.71 1.79 -18.43
N PRO A 363 -23.91 1.30 -18.82
CA PRO A 363 -25.19 1.86 -18.37
C PRO A 363 -25.37 1.95 -16.85
N THR A 364 -24.66 1.12 -16.08
CA THR A 364 -24.72 1.11 -14.60
C THR A 364 -24.00 2.28 -13.94
N ILE A 365 -23.08 2.96 -14.64
CA ILE A 365 -22.39 4.13 -14.10
C ILE A 365 -23.39 5.29 -14.09
N ASN A 366 -23.59 5.93 -12.94
CA ASN A 366 -24.51 7.07 -12.83
C ASN A 366 -24.03 8.30 -13.63
N VAL A 367 -24.93 9.20 -13.97
CA VAL A 367 -24.65 10.35 -14.86
C VAL A 367 -23.55 11.25 -14.31
N GLU A 368 -23.61 11.59 -13.02
CA GLU A 368 -22.61 12.43 -12.36
C GLU A 368 -21.20 11.84 -12.47
N ARG A 369 -21.09 10.53 -12.26
CA ARG A 369 -19.83 9.80 -12.34
C ARG A 369 -19.30 9.76 -13.78
N ARG A 370 -20.17 9.61 -14.78
CA ARG A 370 -19.77 9.71 -16.20
C ARG A 370 -19.21 11.10 -16.52
N MET A 371 -19.87 12.16 -16.04
CA MET A 371 -19.39 13.53 -16.22
C MET A 371 -18.02 13.75 -15.58
N GLN A 372 -17.80 13.21 -14.36
CA GLN A 372 -16.50 13.24 -13.69
C GLN A 372 -15.41 12.56 -14.53
N PHE A 373 -15.68 11.37 -15.06
CA PHE A 373 -14.73 10.64 -15.90
C PHE A 373 -14.46 11.33 -17.24
N LEU A 374 -15.48 11.91 -17.89
CA LEU A 374 -15.30 12.70 -19.11
C LEU A 374 -14.44 13.94 -18.86
N ALA A 375 -14.72 14.69 -17.79
CA ALA A 375 -13.91 15.84 -17.41
C ALA A 375 -12.45 15.44 -17.13
N ALA A 376 -12.24 14.35 -16.39
CA ALA A 376 -10.92 13.80 -16.11
C ALA A 376 -10.20 13.39 -17.41
N HIS A 377 -10.90 12.73 -18.34
CA HIS A 377 -10.36 12.32 -19.63
C HIS A 377 -9.83 13.51 -20.44
N HIS A 378 -10.62 14.56 -20.60
CA HIS A 378 -10.18 15.78 -21.29
C HIS A 378 -9.00 16.45 -20.57
N LYS A 379 -9.03 16.51 -19.23
CA LYS A 379 -7.95 17.08 -18.42
C LYS A 379 -6.65 16.29 -18.57
N LEU A 380 -6.71 14.96 -18.62
CA LEU A 380 -5.56 14.08 -18.85
C LEU A 380 -4.95 14.28 -20.24
N ILE A 381 -5.77 14.32 -21.28
CA ILE A 381 -5.31 14.62 -22.65
C ILE A 381 -4.62 15.99 -22.70
N GLN A 382 -5.21 17.02 -22.08
CA GLN A 382 -4.62 18.34 -22.03
C GLN A 382 -3.29 18.33 -21.25
N THR A 383 -3.27 17.66 -20.09
CA THR A 383 -2.05 17.49 -19.28
C THR A 383 -0.93 16.86 -20.09
N TRP A 384 -1.22 15.85 -20.91
CA TRP A 384 -0.23 15.25 -21.80
C TRP A 384 0.27 16.22 -22.87
N LYS A 385 -0.61 17.01 -23.49
CA LYS A 385 -0.23 18.07 -24.45
C LYS A 385 0.70 19.11 -23.79
N ASP A 386 0.40 19.50 -22.56
CA ASP A 386 1.19 20.46 -21.78
C ASP A 386 2.57 19.89 -21.44
N ILE A 387 2.63 18.64 -20.99
CA ILE A 387 3.88 17.89 -20.73
C ILE A 387 4.77 17.81 -21.98
N CYS A 388 4.17 17.52 -23.15
CA CYS A 388 4.92 17.48 -24.42
C CYS A 388 5.46 18.85 -24.82
N SER A 389 4.74 19.92 -24.49
CA SER A 389 5.10 21.30 -24.85
C SER A 389 6.13 21.90 -23.90
N SER A 390 6.12 21.49 -22.63
CA SER A 390 6.97 22.02 -21.56
C SER A 390 7.89 20.94 -20.98
N PRO A 391 9.09 20.72 -21.55
CA PRO A 391 10.07 19.78 -20.97
C PRO A 391 10.41 20.15 -19.53
N PRO A 392 10.61 19.16 -18.63
CA PRO A 392 11.09 19.43 -17.28
C PRO A 392 12.40 20.25 -17.33
N PRO A 393 12.48 21.36 -16.58
CA PRO A 393 13.67 22.19 -16.60
C PRO A 393 14.84 21.45 -15.95
N LEU A 394 16.03 21.61 -16.54
CA LEU A 394 17.28 21.24 -15.91
C LEU A 394 17.49 22.17 -14.71
N GLN A 395 17.35 21.63 -13.49
CA GLN A 395 17.70 22.30 -12.24
C GLN A 395 19.20 22.59 -12.18
N SER A 396 19.61 23.76 -12.65
CA SER A 396 20.99 24.22 -12.45
C SER A 396 21.36 24.12 -10.95
N PHE A 397 22.24 23.19 -10.59
CA PHE A 397 22.74 23.00 -9.23
C PHE A 397 23.41 24.29 -8.74
N THR A 398 22.62 25.19 -8.16
CA THR A 398 23.11 26.45 -7.58
C THR A 398 23.59 26.26 -6.12
N SER A 399 23.37 25.07 -5.54
CA SER A 399 23.47 24.86 -4.10
C SER A 399 24.45 23.74 -3.73
N SER A 400 25.73 23.96 -4.01
CA SER A 400 26.75 23.40 -3.11
C SER A 400 27.10 24.47 -2.08
N LYS A 401 26.66 24.22 -0.84
CA LYS A 401 27.13 24.88 0.40
C LYS A 401 28.54 24.43 0.79
N HIS A 402 29.19 23.55 0.04
CA HIS A 402 30.60 23.23 0.26
C HIS A 402 31.47 24.24 -0.48
N GLY A 403 31.88 25.25 0.27
CA GLY A 403 32.89 26.21 -0.14
C GLY A 403 34.24 25.54 -0.27
N SER A 404 34.58 25.10 -1.48
CA SER A 404 35.97 25.02 -1.94
C SER A 404 36.02 24.95 -3.46
N SER A 405 36.48 26.08 -4.05
CA SER A 405 36.90 26.27 -5.45
C SER A 405 35.93 25.84 -6.56
N ARG A 406 34.88 26.64 -6.70
CA ARG A 406 33.97 26.70 -7.86
C ARG A 406 34.70 27.09 -9.14
N ARG A 407 34.85 26.17 -10.09
CA ARG A 407 34.63 26.55 -11.50
C ARG A 407 33.14 26.79 -11.63
N THR A 408 32.76 28.04 -11.83
CA THR A 408 31.41 28.46 -12.23
C THR A 408 31.12 27.86 -13.61
N LEU A 409 30.75 26.58 -13.65
CA LEU A 409 30.18 25.98 -14.84
C LEU A 409 28.88 26.72 -15.12
N ARG A 410 28.95 27.61 -16.11
CA ARG A 410 27.79 28.31 -16.64
C ARG A 410 26.72 27.28 -16.98
N PRO A 411 25.42 27.58 -16.79
CA PRO A 411 24.36 26.71 -17.25
C PRO A 411 24.64 26.35 -18.71
N HIS A 412 24.70 25.05 -19.01
CA HIS A 412 24.97 24.56 -20.35
C HIS A 412 23.74 24.85 -21.23
N HIS A 413 23.64 26.08 -21.75
CA HIS A 413 22.53 26.50 -22.61
C HIS A 413 22.32 25.53 -23.77
N SER A 414 23.42 25.07 -24.38
CA SER A 414 23.40 24.05 -25.43
C SER A 414 22.82 22.71 -24.96
N CYS A 415 23.12 22.25 -23.74
CA CYS A 415 22.53 21.04 -23.17
C CYS A 415 21.03 21.22 -22.90
N ASN A 416 20.59 22.42 -22.50
CA ASN A 416 19.18 22.70 -22.30
C ASN A 416 18.41 22.63 -23.63
N ASP A 417 18.93 23.25 -24.70
CA ASP A 417 18.31 23.18 -26.02
C ASP A 417 18.29 21.75 -26.57
N ALA A 418 19.40 21.02 -26.40
CA ALA A 418 19.47 19.60 -26.73
C ALA A 418 18.43 18.79 -25.95
N TRP A 419 18.30 19.00 -24.64
CA TRP A 419 17.30 18.34 -23.80
C TRP A 419 15.88 18.59 -24.30
N ARG A 420 15.52 19.85 -24.61
CA ARG A 420 14.20 20.20 -25.16
C ARG A 420 13.93 19.48 -26.49
N CYS A 421 14.93 19.40 -27.36
CA CYS A 421 14.82 18.71 -28.65
C CYS A 421 14.62 17.20 -28.48
N LEU A 422 15.44 16.56 -27.64
CA LEU A 422 15.35 15.13 -27.32
C LEU A 422 14.01 14.79 -26.67
N TRP A 423 13.52 15.63 -25.76
CA TRP A 423 12.22 15.49 -25.12
C TRP A 423 11.07 15.47 -26.11
N ARG A 424 10.96 16.49 -26.97
CA ARG A 424 9.90 16.56 -27.99
C ARG A 424 9.93 15.34 -28.91
N THR A 425 11.12 14.92 -29.32
CA THR A 425 11.31 13.72 -30.14
C THR A 425 10.82 12.45 -29.42
N ALA A 426 11.15 12.29 -28.14
CA ALA A 426 10.70 11.18 -27.32
C ALA A 426 9.17 11.15 -27.13
N CYS A 427 8.55 12.32 -26.92
CA CYS A 427 7.08 12.46 -26.82
C CYS A 427 6.37 12.06 -28.11
N LEU A 428 6.85 12.54 -29.28
CA LEU A 428 6.29 12.16 -30.57
C LEU A 428 6.40 10.65 -30.81
N GLN A 429 7.57 10.06 -30.56
CA GLN A 429 7.77 8.61 -30.70
C GLN A 429 6.91 7.79 -29.74
N ALA A 430 6.59 8.32 -28.55
CA ALA A 430 5.69 7.67 -27.60
C ALA A 430 4.24 7.63 -28.12
N GLN A 431 3.77 8.70 -28.76
CA GLN A 431 2.44 8.83 -29.37
C GLN A 431 2.30 7.99 -30.66
N ASP A 432 3.31 7.97 -31.53
CA ASP A 432 3.24 7.19 -32.77
C ASP A 432 3.16 5.68 -32.50
N ARG A 433 3.87 5.20 -31.48
CA ARG A 433 3.88 3.78 -31.10
C ARG A 433 2.56 3.30 -30.53
N THR A 434 1.74 4.19 -29.95
CA THR A 434 0.37 3.83 -29.56
C THR A 434 -0.50 3.58 -30.78
N LEU A 435 -0.44 4.48 -31.78
CA LEU A 435 -1.23 4.38 -33.00
C LEU A 435 -0.92 3.12 -33.82
N VAL A 436 0.35 2.75 -33.96
CA VAL A 436 0.75 1.55 -34.74
C VAL A 436 0.23 0.26 -34.12
N LYS A 437 0.24 0.15 -32.78
CA LYS A 437 -0.24 -1.05 -32.10
C LYS A 437 -1.74 -1.25 -32.27
N ASP A 438 -2.51 -0.16 -32.30
CA ASP A 438 -3.96 -0.24 -32.48
C ASP A 438 -4.32 -0.70 -33.90
N ARG A 439 -3.56 -0.27 -34.91
CA ARG A 439 -3.76 -0.71 -36.31
C ARG A 439 -3.48 -2.19 -36.53
N VAL A 440 -2.48 -2.77 -35.85
CA VAL A 440 -2.18 -4.21 -35.98
C VAL A 440 -3.28 -5.06 -35.34
N ARG A 441 -3.93 -4.57 -34.28
CA ARG A 441 -5.01 -5.30 -33.59
C ARG A 441 -6.29 -5.39 -34.39
N SER A 442 -6.67 -4.33 -35.12
CA SER A 442 -7.91 -4.34 -35.91
C SER A 442 -7.90 -5.38 -37.05
N ILE A 443 -6.73 -5.91 -37.41
CA ILE A 443 -6.56 -6.90 -38.49
C ILE A 443 -6.57 -8.34 -37.92
N SER A 444 -6.34 -8.52 -36.62
CA SER A 444 -6.30 -9.85 -36.00
C SER A 444 -7.71 -10.32 -35.65
N GLU A 445 -8.25 -11.26 -36.43
CA GLU A 445 -9.57 -11.85 -36.21
C GLU A 445 -9.64 -12.82 -35.02
N ASP A 446 -8.51 -13.16 -34.36
CA ASP A 446 -8.52 -14.08 -33.23
C ASP A 446 -9.10 -13.42 -31.95
N PRO A 447 -10.34 -13.77 -31.53
CA PRO A 447 -10.99 -13.16 -30.38
C PRO A 447 -10.30 -13.51 -29.05
N ASN A 448 -9.48 -14.56 -29.00
CA ASN A 448 -8.79 -14.98 -27.77
C ASN A 448 -7.48 -14.21 -27.52
N MET A 449 -6.86 -13.60 -28.55
CA MET A 449 -5.67 -12.75 -28.39
C MET A 449 -5.98 -11.30 -27.98
N VAL A 450 -7.24 -10.87 -28.07
CA VAL A 450 -7.63 -9.46 -27.86
C VAL A 450 -7.56 -9.04 -26.38
N ASN A 451 -7.72 -9.98 -25.44
CA ASN A 451 -7.86 -9.66 -24.02
C ASN A 451 -6.52 -9.35 -23.30
N ALA A 452 -5.37 -9.70 -23.87
CA ALA A 452 -4.09 -9.58 -23.16
C ALA A 452 -3.42 -8.19 -23.31
N PHE A 453 -3.87 -7.38 -24.27
CA PHE A 453 -3.25 -6.07 -24.51
C PHE A 453 -4.32 -4.98 -24.44
N HIS A 454 -4.32 -4.23 -23.35
CA HIS A 454 -5.16 -3.05 -23.20
C HIS A 454 -4.69 -2.01 -24.24
N GLY A 455 -5.62 -1.53 -25.08
CA GLY A 455 -5.34 -0.49 -26.09
C GLY A 455 -4.93 0.78 -25.38
N GLY A 456 -3.90 1.47 -25.86
CA GLY A 456 -3.43 2.66 -25.17
C GLY A 456 -4.46 3.77 -25.32
N SER A 457 -5.31 3.99 -24.31
CA SER A 457 -6.18 5.16 -24.25
C SER A 457 -5.34 6.43 -24.46
N SER A 458 -5.84 7.39 -25.23
CA SER A 458 -5.16 8.70 -25.40
C SER A 458 -5.04 9.46 -24.06
N ALA A 459 -5.84 9.08 -23.06
CA ALA A 459 -5.74 9.56 -21.69
C ALA A 459 -4.74 8.80 -20.81
N ASP A 460 -4.00 7.79 -21.33
CA ASP A 460 -2.96 7.06 -20.60
C ASP A 460 -1.65 7.88 -20.47
N VAL A 461 -1.75 9.04 -19.80
CA VAL A 461 -0.64 9.98 -19.60
C VAL A 461 0.58 9.32 -18.95
N LEU A 462 0.37 8.46 -17.95
CA LEU A 462 1.47 7.77 -17.26
C LEU A 462 2.12 6.70 -18.13
N GLY A 463 1.35 5.94 -18.91
CA GLY A 463 1.90 4.97 -19.85
C GLY A 463 2.62 5.65 -21.02
N LEU A 464 2.13 6.79 -21.50
CA LEU A 464 2.79 7.64 -22.50
C LEU A 464 4.09 8.24 -21.94
N LEU A 465 4.06 8.79 -20.73
CA LEU A 465 5.24 9.30 -20.03
C LEU A 465 6.29 8.21 -19.84
N LYS A 466 5.90 6.99 -19.43
CA LYS A 466 6.81 5.85 -19.32
C LYS A 466 7.49 5.55 -20.66
N LYS A 467 6.73 5.51 -21.76
CA LYS A 467 7.27 5.29 -23.11
C LYS A 467 8.24 6.41 -23.52
N ALA A 468 7.89 7.66 -23.25
CA ALA A 468 8.75 8.81 -23.51
C ALA A 468 10.05 8.74 -22.72
N MET A 469 10.00 8.44 -21.41
CA MET A 469 11.20 8.23 -20.58
C MET A 469 12.12 7.13 -21.13
N LEU A 470 11.54 6.01 -21.61
CA LEU A 470 12.32 4.93 -22.23
C LEU A 470 12.97 5.36 -23.55
N GLN A 471 12.26 6.09 -24.41
CA GLN A 471 12.85 6.64 -25.64
C GLN A 471 13.94 7.66 -25.32
N LEU A 472 13.70 8.54 -24.35
CA LEU A 472 14.63 9.57 -23.97
C LEU A 472 15.95 8.99 -23.47
N ARG A 473 15.92 7.94 -22.63
CA ARG A 473 17.12 7.20 -22.22
C ARG A 473 17.90 6.62 -23.39
N LYS A 474 17.21 6.13 -24.43
CA LYS A 474 17.83 5.62 -25.65
C LYS A 474 18.48 6.74 -26.46
N LEU A 475 17.78 7.88 -26.61
CA LEU A 475 18.24 9.02 -27.37
C LEU A 475 19.43 9.72 -26.69
N THR A 476 19.38 9.91 -25.38
CA THR A 476 20.49 10.52 -24.61
C THR A 476 21.74 9.65 -24.64
N ALA A 477 21.61 8.32 -24.61
CA ALA A 477 22.75 7.40 -24.74
C ALA A 477 23.44 7.47 -26.12
N GLY A 478 22.70 7.82 -27.17
CA GLY A 478 23.22 7.90 -28.54
C GLY A 478 23.71 9.28 -28.97
N THR A 479 23.52 10.32 -28.15
CA THR A 479 23.70 11.71 -28.57
C THR A 479 24.76 12.42 -27.73
N SER A 480 25.75 13.05 -28.37
CA SER A 480 26.82 13.81 -27.70
C SER A 480 26.48 15.30 -27.46
N SER A 481 25.26 15.73 -27.80
CA SER A 481 24.81 17.13 -27.69
C SER A 481 24.40 17.55 -26.27
N ILE A 482 24.26 16.58 -25.36
CA ILE A 482 23.95 16.80 -23.95
C ILE A 482 25.02 16.09 -23.12
N CYS A 483 25.56 16.76 -22.09
CA CYS A 483 26.50 16.10 -21.20
C CYS A 483 25.80 15.09 -20.28
N LEU A 484 26.58 14.17 -19.70
CA LEU A 484 26.06 13.13 -18.81
C LEU A 484 25.32 13.71 -17.61
N ASP A 485 25.87 14.75 -16.97
CA ASP A 485 25.30 15.35 -15.76
C ASP A 485 23.91 15.96 -16.04
N CYS A 486 23.79 16.77 -17.10
CA CYS A 486 22.50 17.33 -17.51
C CYS A 486 21.50 16.25 -17.94
N SER A 487 21.98 15.13 -18.49
CA SER A 487 21.10 14.01 -18.85
C SER A 487 20.53 13.31 -17.60
N LEU A 488 21.36 13.09 -16.58
CA LEU A 488 20.92 12.50 -15.31
C LEU A 488 19.93 13.42 -14.58
N GLU A 489 20.24 14.71 -14.53
CA GLU A 489 19.38 15.74 -13.93
C GLU A 489 18.01 15.83 -14.62
N GLY A 490 17.99 15.78 -15.95
CA GLY A 490 16.74 15.73 -16.72
C GLY A 490 15.93 14.45 -16.44
N LEU A 491 16.60 13.30 -16.26
CA LEU A 491 15.92 12.04 -15.92
C LEU A 491 15.35 12.06 -14.49
N GLU A 492 16.06 12.66 -13.52
CA GLU A 492 15.56 12.87 -12.16
C GLU A 492 14.34 13.79 -12.17
N ALA A 493 14.37 14.89 -12.94
CA ALA A 493 13.23 15.78 -13.10
C ALA A 493 12.00 15.08 -13.70
N LEU A 494 12.19 14.04 -14.52
CA LEU A 494 11.09 13.22 -15.04
C LEU A 494 10.50 12.27 -14.00
N ASP A 495 11.33 11.70 -13.12
CA ASP A 495 10.82 10.93 -11.99
C ASP A 495 9.98 11.81 -11.06
N LEU A 496 10.41 13.06 -10.81
CA LEU A 496 9.61 14.05 -10.07
C LEU A 496 8.29 14.38 -10.76
N LEU A 497 8.31 14.63 -12.08
CA LEU A 497 7.10 14.89 -12.85
C LEU A 497 6.11 13.72 -12.77
N ARG A 498 6.61 12.48 -12.88
CA ARG A 498 5.77 11.29 -12.73
C ARG A 498 5.09 11.26 -11.37
N ASP A 499 5.84 11.49 -10.31
CA ASP A 499 5.32 11.41 -8.94
C ASP A 499 4.30 12.53 -8.68
N GLN A 500 4.56 13.76 -9.17
CA GLN A 500 3.61 14.87 -9.15
C GLN A 500 2.30 14.55 -9.89
N LEU A 501 2.38 13.88 -11.04
CA LEU A 501 1.19 13.44 -11.76
C LEU A 501 0.39 12.45 -10.95
N ILE A 502 1.04 11.44 -10.35
CA ILE A 502 0.40 10.43 -9.51
C ILE A 502 -0.32 11.09 -8.32
N GLU A 503 0.34 12.02 -7.63
CA GLU A 503 -0.25 12.77 -6.52
C GLU A 503 -1.44 13.64 -6.97
N GLY A 504 -1.33 14.27 -8.13
CA GLY A 504 -2.34 15.15 -8.71
C GLY A 504 -3.56 14.43 -9.32
N LEU A 505 -3.50 13.12 -9.54
CA LEU A 505 -4.57 12.36 -10.22
C LEU A 505 -5.93 12.56 -9.55
N ILE A 506 -6.00 12.55 -8.21
CA ILE A 506 -7.30 12.68 -7.52
C ILE A 506 -8.01 14.00 -7.84
N HIS A 507 -7.25 15.10 -7.98
CA HIS A 507 -7.78 16.42 -8.35
C HIS A 507 -8.23 16.49 -9.81
N MET A 508 -7.99 15.45 -10.61
CA MET A 508 -8.56 15.33 -11.95
C MET A 508 -9.94 14.68 -11.94
N PHE A 509 -10.28 13.92 -10.91
CA PHE A 509 -11.55 13.20 -10.77
C PHE A 509 -12.54 13.84 -9.78
N VAL A 510 -12.13 14.91 -9.10
CA VAL A 510 -13.04 15.73 -8.28
C VAL A 510 -13.63 16.83 -9.16
N TYR A 511 -14.94 16.81 -9.33
CA TYR A 511 -15.67 17.89 -10.00
C TYR A 511 -15.93 18.98 -8.95
N GLU A 512 -15.16 20.07 -9.01
CA GLU A 512 -15.48 21.29 -8.27
C GLU A 512 -16.68 21.94 -8.98
N GLN A 513 -17.84 21.97 -8.30
CA GLN A 513 -19.06 22.63 -8.79
C GLN A 513 -18.95 24.14 -8.67
#